data_AF-A0A7C2W9T5-F1
#
_entry.id   AF-A0A7C2W9T5-F1
#
_cell.length_a   1.000
_cell.length_b   1.000
_cell.length_c   1.000
_cell.angle_alpha   90.00
_cell.angle_beta   90.00
_cell.angle_gamma   90.00
#
_symmetry.space_group_name_H-M   'P 1'
#
loop_
_entity.id
_entity.type
_entity.pdbx_description
1 polymer ?
#
loop_
_entity_poly.entity_id
_entity_poly.type
_entity_poly.pdbx_seq_one_letter_code
_entity_poly.pdbx_strand_id
1 'polypeptide(L)'
;MPTPSLTPAALPAGCSVEEVSRLLDEYLSSFNLGDVDRLRRLFASAGTPTTTSWYAVVARDEAGVTTGTFATTPEDYLRYVAQRHAQEERLEPLELVDIHALRTARTGGEQVSVTVALLRQAQDLLARPVLAQLRLSCPGREILALGIGDSASNVLPDSPAAVLEGALRQRPLRLPELSANGECPRSPWAFGLA
;
A
#
# COMPACT_ATOMS: atom_id res chain seq x y z
N MET A 1 -28.66 5.38 9.66
CA MET A 1 -27.63 4.36 9.95
C MET A 1 -26.70 4.96 10.99
N PRO A 2 -26.31 4.24 12.05
CA PRO A 2 -25.39 4.78 13.04
C PRO A 2 -24.00 4.93 12.40
N THR A 3 -23.43 6.12 12.51
CA THR A 3 -22.03 6.42 12.18
C THR A 3 -21.15 5.48 13.01
N PRO A 4 -20.19 4.74 12.42
CA PRO A 4 -19.26 3.97 13.21
C PRO A 4 -18.53 4.92 14.16
N SER A 5 -18.70 4.70 15.45
CA SER A 5 -18.01 5.46 16.48
C SER A 5 -16.53 5.12 16.40
N LEU A 6 -15.73 6.04 15.85
CA LEU A 6 -14.30 6.14 16.07
C LEU A 6 -14.10 6.30 17.58
N THR A 7 -14.11 5.19 18.32
CA THR A 7 -13.67 5.20 19.70
C THR A 7 -12.18 5.50 19.59
N PRO A 8 -11.66 6.65 20.08
CA PRO A 8 -10.26 6.95 19.89
C PRO A 8 -9.49 5.87 20.64
N ALA A 9 -8.92 4.91 19.91
CA ALA A 9 -7.90 4.06 20.48
C ALA A 9 -6.87 5.03 21.04
N ALA A 10 -6.54 4.90 22.33
CA ALA A 10 -5.56 5.77 22.97
C ALA A 10 -4.27 5.69 22.14
N LEU A 11 -4.04 6.74 21.33
CA LEU A 11 -2.85 6.84 20.51
C LEU A 11 -1.65 6.98 21.44
N PRO A 12 -0.49 6.48 21.02
CA PRO A 12 0.70 6.56 21.85
C PRO A 12 1.16 8.04 22.01
N ALA A 13 1.92 8.33 23.05
CA ALA A 13 2.28 9.68 23.47
C ALA A 13 3.22 10.41 22.49
N GLY A 14 2.63 11.26 21.64
CA GLY A 14 3.35 11.92 20.54
C GLY A 14 2.76 11.59 19.17
N CYS A 15 1.62 10.89 19.14
CA CYS A 15 0.72 10.81 18.00
C CYS A 15 -0.63 11.43 18.37
N SER A 16 -1.09 12.38 17.55
CA SER A 16 -2.49 12.82 17.52
C SER A 16 -3.18 12.45 16.22
N VAL A 17 -4.52 12.39 16.22
CA VAL A 17 -5.30 12.16 14.99
C VAL A 17 -5.02 13.26 13.97
N GLU A 18 -4.86 14.50 14.41
CA GLU A 18 -4.55 15.65 13.55
C GLU A 18 -3.17 15.53 12.89
N GLU A 19 -2.17 15.01 13.61
CA GLU A 19 -0.84 14.77 13.05
C GLU A 19 -0.85 13.65 12.02
N VAL A 20 -1.57 12.56 12.32
CA VAL A 20 -1.76 11.44 11.38
C VAL A 20 -2.48 11.90 10.12
N SER A 21 -3.59 12.64 10.25
CA SER A 21 -4.34 13.17 9.11
C SER A 21 -3.48 14.11 8.26
N ARG A 22 -2.67 14.96 8.90
CA ARG A 22 -1.76 15.86 8.16
C ARG A 22 -0.71 15.09 7.35
N LEU A 23 -0.15 14.03 7.91
CA LEU A 23 0.81 13.18 7.20
C LEU A 23 0.13 12.46 6.02
N LEU A 24 -1.10 11.98 6.23
CA LEU A 24 -1.89 11.34 5.18
C LEU A 24 -2.22 12.32 4.05
N ASP A 25 -2.66 13.53 4.37
CA ASP A 25 -2.93 14.59 3.39
C ASP A 25 -1.67 14.97 2.61
N GLU A 26 -0.53 15.08 3.30
CA GLU A 26 0.76 15.35 2.67
C GLU A 26 1.19 14.21 1.74
N TYR A 27 1.02 12.96 2.15
CA TYR A 27 1.27 11.80 1.31
C TYR A 27 0.37 11.79 0.06
N LEU A 28 -0.95 11.92 0.24
CA LEU A 28 -1.92 11.87 -0.87
C LEU A 28 -1.72 13.04 -1.85
N SER A 29 -1.52 14.26 -1.33
CA SER A 29 -1.26 15.42 -2.19
C SER A 29 0.04 15.26 -2.97
N SER A 30 1.10 14.76 -2.35
CA SER A 30 2.39 14.56 -3.03
C SER A 30 2.32 13.43 -4.07
N PHE A 31 1.62 12.33 -3.76
CA PHE A 31 1.34 11.26 -4.73
C PHE A 31 0.57 11.80 -5.93
N ASN A 32 -0.53 12.49 -5.68
CA ASN A 32 -1.38 13.02 -6.73
C ASN A 32 -0.62 14.03 -7.59
N LEU A 33 0.18 14.91 -7.00
CA LEU A 33 0.99 15.89 -7.74
C LEU A 33 2.22 15.30 -8.42
N GLY A 34 2.57 14.04 -8.17
CA GLY A 34 3.81 13.44 -8.67
C GLY A 34 5.07 14.05 -8.03
N ASP A 35 4.95 14.70 -6.87
CA ASP A 35 6.06 15.33 -6.16
C ASP A 35 6.88 14.28 -5.38
N VAL A 36 7.74 13.59 -6.13
CA VAL A 36 8.60 12.52 -5.63
C VAL A 36 9.56 13.01 -4.55
N ASP A 37 10.03 14.26 -4.62
CA ASP A 37 10.96 14.82 -3.64
C ASP A 37 10.27 15.08 -2.30
N ARG A 38 9.02 15.52 -2.33
CA ARG A 38 8.20 15.64 -1.12
C ARG A 38 7.82 14.29 -0.55
N LEU A 39 7.43 13.33 -1.38
CA LEU A 39 7.18 11.96 -0.93
C LEU A 39 8.41 11.33 -0.27
N ARG A 40 9.61 11.54 -0.83
CA ARG A 40 10.85 10.98 -0.27
C ARG A 40 11.07 11.38 1.19
N ARG A 41 10.69 12.62 1.57
CA ARG A 41 10.83 13.12 2.95
C ARG A 41 9.86 12.46 3.93
N LEU A 42 8.79 11.83 3.44
CA LEU A 42 7.80 11.13 4.26
C LEU A 42 8.21 9.70 4.56
N PHE A 43 9.19 9.16 3.83
CA PHE A 43 9.70 7.82 4.07
C PHE A 43 10.99 7.89 4.90
N ALA A 44 11.21 6.88 5.73
CA ALA A 44 12.40 6.80 6.56
C ALA A 44 13.67 6.92 5.69
N SER A 45 14.41 8.02 5.91
CA SER A 45 15.56 8.37 5.09
C SER A 45 16.75 7.47 5.43
N ALA A 46 17.25 6.75 4.42
CA ALA A 46 18.60 6.17 4.30
C ALA A 46 19.46 6.14 5.59
N GLY A 47 19.52 4.98 6.22
CA GLY A 47 20.55 4.63 7.21
C GLY A 47 20.69 3.13 7.37
N THR A 48 19.56 2.43 7.32
CA THR A 48 19.47 0.99 7.10
C THR A 48 18.02 0.75 6.71
N PRO A 49 17.70 0.00 5.63
CA PRO A 49 16.38 -0.59 5.55
C PRO A 49 16.22 -1.40 6.83
N THR A 50 15.42 -0.88 7.77
CA THR A 50 14.97 -1.73 8.87
C THR A 50 14.27 -2.89 8.17
N THR A 51 14.50 -4.13 8.61
CA THR A 51 13.89 -5.34 8.01
C THR A 51 12.35 -5.29 8.00
N THR A 52 11.78 -4.22 8.55
CA THR A 52 10.37 -3.93 8.69
C THR A 52 9.80 -3.00 7.63
N SER A 53 10.58 -2.19 6.89
CA SER A 53 10.00 -1.21 5.95
C SER A 53 9.66 -1.82 4.58
N TRP A 54 8.44 -1.55 4.09
CA TRP A 54 7.99 -2.08 2.80
C TRP A 54 6.78 -1.35 2.20
N TYR A 55 6.65 -1.45 0.87
CA TYR A 55 5.63 -0.76 0.09
C TYR A 55 5.05 -1.72 -0.95
N ALA A 56 3.75 -1.93 -0.94
CA ALA A 56 3.09 -2.84 -1.87
C ALA A 56 1.80 -2.23 -2.41
N VAL A 57 1.62 -2.30 -3.73
CA VAL A 57 0.36 -2.01 -4.42
C VAL A 57 -0.05 -3.26 -5.16
N VAL A 58 -1.23 -3.76 -4.87
CA VAL A 58 -1.76 -4.96 -5.53
C VAL A 58 -2.47 -4.57 -6.83
N ALA A 59 -1.98 -5.10 -7.95
CA ALA A 59 -2.69 -5.05 -9.22
C ALA A 59 -3.96 -5.90 -9.17
N ARG A 60 -5.11 -5.29 -9.44
CA ARG A 60 -6.42 -5.95 -9.64
C ARG A 60 -6.96 -5.66 -11.02
N ASP A 61 -6.04 -5.49 -11.95
CA ASP A 61 -6.30 -4.91 -13.26
C ASP A 61 -6.82 -6.01 -14.19
N GLU A 62 -7.47 -5.58 -15.27
CA GLU A 62 -7.79 -6.46 -16.40
C GLU A 62 -6.52 -7.12 -16.95
N ALA A 63 -6.67 -8.27 -17.60
CA ALA A 63 -5.54 -9.04 -18.10
C ALA A 63 -4.66 -8.18 -19.03
N GLY A 64 -3.39 -8.00 -18.67
CA GLY A 64 -2.39 -7.31 -19.50
C GLY A 64 -1.83 -6.00 -18.94
N VAL A 65 -2.42 -5.43 -17.88
CA VAL A 65 -1.86 -4.24 -17.21
C VAL A 65 -1.22 -4.66 -15.88
N THR A 66 0.04 -4.26 -15.66
CA THR A 66 0.76 -4.47 -14.40
C THR A 66 0.86 -3.15 -13.64
N THR A 67 -0.20 -2.77 -12.91
CA THR A 67 -0.18 -1.56 -12.06
C THR A 67 0.17 -1.83 -10.60
N GLY A 68 0.69 -3.02 -10.32
CA GLY A 68 1.12 -3.43 -8.99
C GLY A 68 2.60 -3.17 -8.81
N THR A 69 3.02 -3.01 -7.56
CA THR A 69 4.43 -2.95 -7.19
C THR A 69 4.66 -3.65 -5.87
N PHE A 70 5.88 -4.14 -5.72
CA PHE A 70 6.43 -4.52 -4.43
C PHE A 70 7.82 -3.93 -4.30
N ALA A 71 8.05 -3.15 -3.25
CA ALA A 71 9.31 -2.50 -2.96
C ALA A 71 9.68 -2.65 -1.48
N THR A 72 10.94 -2.98 -1.21
CA THR A 72 11.53 -2.99 0.14
C THR A 72 12.37 -1.74 0.40
N THR A 73 12.50 -0.86 -0.58
CA THR A 73 13.20 0.43 -0.46
C THR A 73 12.23 1.56 -0.83
N PRO A 74 12.31 2.73 -0.17
CA PRO A 74 11.55 3.91 -0.57
C PRO A 74 11.80 4.29 -2.03
N GLU A 75 13.04 4.20 -2.50
CA GLU A 75 13.44 4.60 -3.85
C GLU A 75 12.75 3.76 -4.94
N ASP A 76 12.59 2.46 -4.74
CA ASP A 76 11.89 1.60 -5.68
C ASP A 76 10.39 1.91 -5.71
N TYR A 77 9.79 2.21 -4.54
CA TYR A 77 8.42 2.68 -4.46
C TYR A 77 8.21 4.02 -5.16
N LEU A 78 9.11 4.99 -4.94
CA LEU A 78 9.07 6.30 -5.56
C LEU A 78 9.20 6.21 -7.10
N ARG A 79 9.99 5.26 -7.61
CA ARG A 79 10.06 4.97 -9.05
C ARG A 79 8.72 4.50 -9.61
N TYR A 80 8.03 3.63 -8.88
CA TYR A 80 6.66 3.24 -9.22
C TYR A 80 5.72 4.45 -9.24
N VAL A 81 5.75 5.31 -8.20
CA VAL A 81 4.89 6.50 -8.15
C VAL A 81 5.14 7.41 -9.36
N ALA A 82 6.40 7.67 -9.71
CA ALA A 82 6.74 8.47 -10.88
C ALA A 82 6.20 7.87 -12.19
N GLN A 83 6.31 6.55 -12.35
CA GLN A 83 5.76 5.85 -13.53
C GLN A 83 4.22 5.94 -13.59
N ARG A 84 3.54 5.80 -12.45
CA ARG A 84 2.07 5.85 -12.39
C ARG A 84 1.53 7.27 -12.53
N HIS A 85 2.27 8.27 -12.09
CA HIS A 85 1.92 9.67 -12.33
C HIS A 85 1.88 10.01 -13.82
N ALA A 86 2.71 9.37 -14.65
CA ALA A 86 2.66 9.51 -16.11
C ALA A 86 1.38 8.94 -16.74
N GLN A 87 0.65 8.08 -16.03
CA GLN A 87 -0.69 7.59 -16.40
C GLN A 87 -1.80 8.38 -15.69
N GLU A 88 -1.46 9.52 -15.11
CA GLU A 88 -2.34 10.36 -14.29
C GLU A 88 -3.01 9.60 -13.15
N GLU A 89 -2.31 8.63 -12.55
CA GLU A 89 -2.86 7.92 -11.39
C GLU A 89 -3.11 8.89 -10.23
N ARG A 90 -4.33 8.81 -9.68
CA ARG A 90 -4.78 9.56 -8.51
C ARG A 90 -5.32 8.62 -7.44
N LEU A 91 -5.08 9.02 -6.20
CA LEU A 91 -5.67 8.46 -4.99
C LEU A 91 -6.52 9.55 -4.33
N GLU A 92 -7.84 9.42 -4.42
CA GLU A 92 -8.77 10.35 -3.78
C GLU A 92 -9.25 9.77 -2.45
N PRO A 93 -9.14 10.51 -1.33
CA PRO A 93 -9.60 10.02 -0.05
C PRO A 93 -11.13 9.93 -0.03
N LEU A 94 -11.64 8.76 0.38
CA LEU A 94 -13.08 8.54 0.61
C LEU A 94 -13.41 8.65 2.09
N GLU A 95 -12.71 7.88 2.94
CA GLU A 95 -12.98 7.81 4.36
C GLU A 95 -11.76 7.33 5.15
N LEU A 96 -11.49 7.94 6.30
CA LEU A 96 -10.58 7.40 7.30
C LEU A 96 -11.30 6.27 8.05
N VAL A 97 -10.86 5.03 7.83
CA VAL A 97 -11.55 3.83 8.32
C VAL A 97 -11.13 3.47 9.74
N ASP A 98 -9.83 3.51 10.03
CA ASP A 98 -9.31 3.09 11.34
C ASP A 98 -7.96 3.74 11.66
N ILE A 99 -7.72 4.00 12.95
CA ILE A 99 -6.41 4.37 13.49
C ILE A 99 -6.24 3.67 14.84
N HIS A 100 -5.17 2.90 14.98
CA HIS A 100 -4.85 2.25 16.25
C HIS A 100 -3.36 2.16 16.53
N ALA A 101 -3.01 2.14 17.81
CA ALA A 101 -1.64 1.96 18.27
C ALA A 101 -1.14 0.54 18.00
N LEU A 102 0.07 0.41 17.47
CA LEU A 102 0.76 -0.87 17.35
C LEU A 102 1.64 -1.08 18.58
N ARG A 103 1.29 -2.05 19.43
CA ARG A 103 2.14 -2.43 20.56
C ARG A 103 3.32 -3.25 20.05
N THR A 104 4.44 -2.60 19.76
CA THR A 104 5.67 -3.31 19.39
C THR A 104 6.36 -3.84 20.67
N ALA A 105 6.56 -5.17 20.74
CA ALA A 105 7.04 -5.83 21.95
C ALA A 105 8.53 -5.60 22.23
N ARG A 106 9.31 -5.11 21.27
CA ARG A 106 10.76 -4.90 21.40
C ARG A 106 11.17 -3.70 20.53
N THR A 107 11.69 -2.66 21.19
CA THR A 107 12.63 -1.65 20.66
C THR A 107 12.17 -0.69 19.55
N GLY A 108 10.88 -0.59 19.22
CA GLY A 108 10.44 0.08 17.99
C GLY A 108 9.66 1.39 18.11
N GLY A 109 9.82 2.20 19.15
CA GLY A 109 9.12 3.49 19.25
C GLY A 109 7.58 3.40 19.20
N GLU A 110 6.93 4.56 19.29
CA GLU A 110 5.48 4.65 19.21
C GLU A 110 5.03 4.62 17.75
N GLN A 111 4.30 3.56 17.38
CA GLN A 111 3.82 3.36 16.01
C GLN A 111 2.30 3.26 15.97
N VAL A 112 1.72 3.72 14.87
CA VAL A 112 0.30 3.62 14.61
C VAL A 112 0.05 2.97 13.26
N SER A 113 -1.01 2.17 13.19
CA SER A 113 -1.58 1.68 11.93
C SER A 113 -2.75 2.58 11.57
N VAL A 114 -2.81 2.99 10.31
CA VAL A 114 -3.84 3.86 9.75
C VAL A 114 -4.43 3.15 8.55
N THR A 115 -5.75 3.01 8.52
CA THR A 115 -6.47 2.48 7.37
C THR A 115 -7.35 3.57 6.79
N VAL A 116 -7.21 3.82 5.49
CA VAL A 116 -8.01 4.78 4.73
C VAL A 116 -8.60 4.11 3.50
N ALA A 117 -9.87 4.38 3.24
CA ALA A 117 -10.52 4.03 1.99
C ALA A 117 -10.23 5.12 0.95
N LEU A 118 -9.75 4.73 -0.22
CA LEU A 118 -9.38 5.62 -1.31
C LEU A 118 -10.09 5.20 -2.59
N LEU A 119 -10.38 6.15 -3.48
CA LEU A 119 -10.68 5.88 -4.87
C LEU A 119 -9.37 5.94 -5.66
N ARG A 120 -8.96 4.81 -6.23
CA ARG A 120 -7.79 4.71 -7.12
C ARG A 120 -8.26 4.78 -8.56
N GLN A 121 -7.70 5.69 -9.34
CA GLN A 121 -8.03 5.87 -10.76
C GLN A 121 -6.82 6.33 -11.55
N ALA A 122 -6.76 6.00 -12.84
CA ALA A 122 -5.72 6.43 -13.78
C ALA A 122 -6.29 6.37 -15.21
N GLN A 123 -5.56 6.86 -16.22
CA GLN A 123 -6.02 6.75 -17.62
C GLN A 123 -6.17 5.30 -18.09
N ASP A 124 -5.30 4.42 -17.60
CA ASP A 124 -5.26 3.00 -17.94
C ASP A 124 -6.00 2.11 -16.93
N LEU A 125 -6.71 2.71 -15.96
CA LEU A 125 -7.43 2.01 -14.90
C LEU A 125 -8.86 2.54 -14.75
N LEU A 126 -9.82 1.62 -14.70
CA LEU A 126 -11.15 1.97 -14.21
C LEU A 126 -11.08 2.38 -12.74
N ALA A 127 -11.74 3.48 -12.38
CA ALA A 127 -11.79 3.98 -11.02
C ALA A 127 -12.38 2.92 -10.07
N ARG A 128 -11.66 2.59 -9.00
CA ARG A 128 -12.05 1.55 -8.04
C ARG A 128 -11.72 1.93 -6.60
N PRO A 129 -12.59 1.59 -5.64
CA PRO A 129 -12.28 1.76 -4.22
C PRO A 129 -11.21 0.76 -3.80
N VAL A 130 -10.24 1.22 -3.01
CA VAL A 130 -9.16 0.43 -2.41
C VAL A 130 -9.00 0.80 -0.94
N LEU A 131 -8.40 -0.06 -0.14
CA LEU A 131 -7.88 0.30 1.17
C LEU A 131 -6.39 0.57 1.06
N ALA A 132 -5.95 1.70 1.60
CA ALA A 132 -4.55 1.93 1.93
C ALA A 132 -4.35 1.77 3.43
N GLN A 133 -3.38 0.96 3.79
CA GLN A 133 -2.96 0.74 5.17
C GLN A 133 -1.53 1.25 5.32
N LEU A 134 -1.33 2.18 6.24
CA LEU A 134 -0.06 2.83 6.51
C LEU A 134 0.39 2.47 7.93
N ARG A 135 1.65 2.08 8.08
CA ARG A 135 2.30 2.03 9.39
C ARG A 135 3.20 3.24 9.53
N LEU A 136 2.93 4.03 10.56
CA LEU A 136 3.60 5.30 10.79
C LEU A 136 4.45 5.24 12.07
N SER A 137 5.62 5.89 12.02
CA SER A 137 6.43 6.23 13.20
C SER A 137 5.98 7.59 13.73
N CYS A 138 5.45 7.66 14.95
CA CYS A 138 5.03 8.92 15.56
C CYS A 138 6.21 9.87 15.82
N PRO A 139 7.34 9.42 16.43
CA PRO A 139 8.48 10.31 16.67
C PRO A 139 9.17 10.80 15.39
N GLY A 140 9.23 9.94 14.37
CA GLY A 140 9.88 10.26 13.09
C GLY A 140 8.98 11.01 12.11
N ARG A 141 7.65 10.91 12.27
CA ARG A 141 6.65 11.34 11.28
C ARG A 141 6.92 10.71 9.91
N GLU A 142 7.27 9.43 9.93
CA GLU A 142 7.69 8.66 8.77
C GLU A 142 6.72 7.52 8.48
N ILE A 143 6.49 7.26 7.19
CA ILE A 143 5.80 6.07 6.69
C ILE A 143 6.81 4.92 6.66
N LEU A 144 6.61 3.97 7.56
CA LEU A 144 7.44 2.76 7.67
C LEU A 144 6.95 1.68 6.71
N ALA A 145 5.64 1.52 6.55
CA ALA A 145 5.09 0.58 5.60
C ALA A 145 3.79 1.10 4.97
N LEU A 146 3.51 0.66 3.75
CA LEU A 146 2.30 0.99 2.99
C LEU A 146 1.82 -0.23 2.21
N GLY A 147 0.57 -0.60 2.40
CA GLY A 147 -0.14 -1.54 1.54
C GLY A 147 -1.34 -0.86 0.89
N ILE A 148 -1.50 -0.98 -0.43
CA ILE A 148 -2.71 -0.55 -1.15
C ILE A 148 -3.30 -1.77 -1.86
N GLY A 149 -4.55 -2.10 -1.57
CA GLY A 149 -5.23 -3.24 -2.17
C GLY A 149 -6.70 -3.35 -1.79
N ASP A 150 -7.35 -4.43 -2.22
CA ASP A 150 -8.75 -4.69 -1.90
C ASP A 150 -8.95 -4.98 -0.40
N SER A 151 -10.14 -4.60 0.07
CA SER A 151 -10.58 -4.49 1.47
C SER A 151 -10.67 -5.79 2.30
N ALA A 152 -10.01 -6.87 1.86
CA ALA A 152 -10.28 -8.20 2.40
C ALA A 152 -9.69 -8.48 3.80
N SER A 153 -8.79 -7.64 4.33
CA SER A 153 -8.26 -7.85 5.69
C SER A 153 -7.98 -6.54 6.41
N ASN A 154 -8.58 -6.39 7.59
CA ASN A 154 -8.29 -5.37 8.59
C ASN A 154 -6.93 -5.58 9.28
N VAL A 155 -6.15 -6.57 8.84
CA VAL A 155 -4.81 -6.86 9.36
C VAL A 155 -3.80 -6.35 8.34
N LEU A 156 -2.95 -5.40 8.78
CA LEU A 156 -1.77 -5.02 8.00
C LEU A 156 -0.88 -6.27 7.89
N PRO A 157 -0.58 -6.75 6.67
CA PRO A 157 0.21 -7.97 6.52
C PRO A 157 1.62 -7.79 7.11
N ASP A 158 2.12 -8.83 7.78
CA ASP A 158 3.42 -8.78 8.47
C ASP A 158 4.60 -8.62 7.50
N SER A 159 4.37 -8.97 6.22
CA SER A 159 5.35 -8.85 5.17
C SER A 159 4.70 -8.53 3.83
N PRO A 160 5.47 -8.02 2.87
CA PRO A 160 4.96 -7.74 1.54
C PRO A 160 4.63 -8.97 0.71
N ALA A 161 5.38 -10.06 0.92
CA ALA A 161 5.07 -11.34 0.30
C ALA A 161 3.66 -11.79 0.68
N ALA A 162 3.23 -11.54 1.92
CA ALA A 162 1.87 -11.83 2.37
C ALA A 162 0.81 -10.97 1.64
N VAL A 163 1.13 -9.73 1.25
CA VAL A 163 0.27 -8.89 0.40
C VAL A 163 0.07 -9.55 -0.96
N LEU A 164 1.17 -9.96 -1.61
CA LEU A 164 1.13 -10.63 -2.91
C LEU A 164 0.41 -11.98 -2.84
N GLU A 165 0.68 -12.79 -1.82
CA GLU A 165 -0.03 -14.05 -1.61
C GLU A 165 -1.53 -13.85 -1.43
N GLY A 166 -1.94 -12.87 -0.61
CA GLY A 166 -3.36 -12.51 -0.44
C GLY A 166 -4.00 -12.07 -1.75
N ALA A 167 -3.29 -11.27 -2.53
CA ALA A 167 -3.72 -10.84 -3.86
C ALA A 167 -3.95 -12.01 -4.82
N LEU A 168 -2.98 -12.93 -4.90
CA LEU A 168 -3.01 -14.11 -5.77
C LEU A 168 -4.12 -15.08 -5.36
N ARG A 169 -4.37 -15.28 -4.06
CA ARG A 169 -5.44 -16.16 -3.55
C ARG A 169 -6.85 -15.66 -3.90
N GLN A 170 -7.03 -14.36 -4.01
CA GLN A 170 -8.31 -13.73 -4.34
C GLN A 170 -8.56 -13.60 -5.85
N ARG A 171 -7.52 -13.73 -6.69
CA ARG A 171 -7.73 -13.90 -8.13
C ARG A 171 -8.27 -15.32 -8.32
N PRO A 172 -9.46 -15.53 -8.92
CA PRO A 172 -9.80 -16.87 -9.38
C PRO A 172 -8.69 -17.28 -10.33
N LEU A 173 -7.93 -18.32 -9.96
CA LEU A 173 -7.00 -18.98 -10.87
C LEU A 173 -7.87 -19.57 -11.98
N ARG A 174 -8.15 -18.78 -13.03
CA ARG A 174 -8.58 -19.36 -14.29
C ARG A 174 -7.37 -20.15 -14.78
N LEU A 175 -7.39 -21.44 -14.46
CA LEU A 175 -6.51 -22.39 -15.12
C LEU A 175 -6.74 -22.16 -16.62
N PRO A 176 -5.70 -21.87 -17.40
CA PRO A 176 -5.83 -21.89 -18.85
C PRO A 176 -6.42 -23.24 -19.24
N GLU A 177 -7.34 -23.25 -20.21
CA GLU A 177 -7.94 -24.49 -20.69
C GLU A 177 -6.81 -25.47 -21.05
N LEU A 178 -6.61 -26.46 -20.18
CA LEU A 178 -5.66 -27.54 -20.43
C LEU A 178 -6.23 -28.29 -21.62
N SER A 179 -5.67 -28.07 -22.81
CA SER A 179 -5.89 -28.99 -23.92
C SER A 179 -5.56 -30.40 -23.44
N ALA A 180 -6.35 -31.40 -23.84
CA ALA A 180 -6.28 -32.77 -23.34
C ALA A 180 -4.87 -33.43 -23.44
N ASN A 181 -3.96 -32.82 -24.19
CA ASN A 181 -2.56 -33.21 -24.34
C ASN A 181 -1.66 -32.20 -23.61
N GLY A 182 -1.61 -32.34 -22.29
CA GLY A 182 -0.94 -31.45 -21.34
C GLY A 182 0.40 -30.86 -21.77
N GLU A 183 0.46 -29.54 -21.75
CA GLU A 183 1.57 -28.79 -21.15
C GLU A 183 0.95 -27.64 -20.35
N CYS A 184 1.36 -27.47 -19.08
CA CYS A 184 1.05 -26.25 -18.35
C CYS A 184 1.66 -25.08 -19.13
N PRO A 185 0.88 -24.09 -19.59
CA PRO A 185 1.44 -22.96 -20.31
C PRO A 185 2.42 -22.24 -19.39
N ARG A 186 3.70 -22.31 -19.74
CA ARG A 186 4.76 -21.62 -19.03
C ARG A 186 4.68 -20.16 -19.42
N SER A 187 4.20 -19.32 -18.50
CA SER A 187 4.19 -17.88 -18.72
C SER A 187 5.64 -17.37 -18.81
N PRO A 188 6.03 -16.63 -19.87
CA PRO A 188 7.41 -16.15 -20.05
C PRO A 188 7.93 -15.29 -18.89
N TRP A 189 7.03 -14.61 -18.18
CA TRP A 189 7.35 -13.74 -17.05
C TRP A 189 7.78 -14.50 -15.78
N ALA A 190 7.51 -15.80 -15.67
CA ALA A 190 7.69 -16.54 -14.42
C ALA A 190 9.12 -17.10 -14.20
N PHE A 191 9.96 -17.20 -15.25
CA PHE A 191 11.28 -17.86 -15.14
C PHE A 191 12.43 -17.22 -15.92
N GLY A 192 12.30 -15.97 -16.39
CA GLY A 192 13.46 -15.23 -16.93
C GLY A 192 14.14 -15.91 -18.13
N LEU A 193 13.36 -16.42 -19.08
CA LEU A 193 13.89 -16.89 -20.36
C LEU A 193 13.43 -15.91 -21.45
N ALA A 194 14.39 -15.08 -21.88
CA ALA A 194 14.36 -14.34 -23.13
C ALA A 194 14.61 -15.28 -24.32
#